data_AF-A0A194VDI5-F1
#
_entry.id   AF-A0A194VDI5-F1
#
_cell.length_a   1.000
_cell.length_b   1.000
_cell.length_c   1.000
_cell.angle_alpha   90.00
_cell.angle_beta   90.00
_cell.angle_gamma   90.00
#
_symmetry.space_group_name_H-M   'P 1'
#
loop_
_entity.id
_entity.type
_entity.pdbx_description
1 polymer ?
#
loop_
_entity_poly.entity_id
_entity_poly.type
_entity_poly.pdbx_seq_one_letter_code
_entity_poly.pdbx_strand_id
1 'polypeptide(L)'
;MANAGQGISEGGFLAVLWVLTGLATVLAIGRVLIRSILIKRFHLDDLFSFLAYVLLVTTMILATIANPLNYEVSAIIVGESPMPETSKFDDMVIRLRKWNVAGQMLFWTALYCVKLSFMFLYKYVLGSHRTFTRIWYAALVYIVCCYGICLIGVFGQCGNAHYLWTIQGCSTSYVAALDQKLIWVDYFFNVSSDLVGKTSGLSY
;
A
#
# COMPACT_ATOMS: atom_id res chain seq x y z
N MET A 1 -26.74 -9.03 12.36
CA MET A 1 -25.35 -8.63 12.09
C MET A 1 -25.43 -7.56 11.02
N ALA A 2 -25.30 -6.31 11.42
CA ALA A 2 -25.32 -5.15 10.55
C ALA A 2 -24.08 -5.19 9.65
N ASN A 3 -24.25 -5.10 8.33
CA ASN A 3 -23.12 -5.08 7.39
C ASN A 3 -22.56 -3.65 7.18
N ALA A 4 -23.03 -2.66 7.95
CA ALA A 4 -22.58 -1.26 7.90
C ALA A 4 -22.60 -0.66 6.48
N GLY A 5 -23.50 -1.15 5.62
CA GLY A 5 -23.56 -0.83 4.19
C GLY A 5 -22.37 -1.30 3.33
N GLN A 6 -21.40 -2.05 3.89
CA GLN A 6 -20.22 -2.54 3.17
C GLN A 6 -20.44 -3.88 2.43
N GLY A 7 -21.60 -4.51 2.59
CA GLY A 7 -21.97 -5.76 1.90
C GLY A 7 -21.19 -7.01 2.33
N ILE A 8 -20.20 -6.89 3.22
CA ILE A 8 -19.35 -7.98 3.72
C ILE A 8 -19.29 -7.88 5.25
N SER A 9 -19.36 -9.03 5.94
CA SER A 9 -19.23 -9.09 7.39
C SER A 9 -17.82 -8.74 7.86
N GLU A 10 -17.71 -8.08 9.02
CA GLU A 10 -16.44 -7.67 9.61
C GLU A 10 -15.43 -8.83 9.70
N GLY A 11 -15.88 -9.98 10.20
CA GLY A 11 -15.06 -11.18 10.30
C GLY A 11 -14.68 -11.78 8.94
N GLY A 12 -15.56 -11.68 7.93
CA GLY A 12 -15.28 -12.15 6.58
C GLY A 12 -14.18 -11.33 5.91
N PHE A 13 -14.23 -10.01 6.03
CA PHE A 13 -13.18 -9.11 5.53
C PHE A 13 -11.84 -9.43 6.21
N LEU A 14 -11.84 -9.56 7.54
CA LEU A 14 -10.63 -9.87 8.29
C LEU A 14 -10.04 -11.25 7.92
N ALA A 15 -10.89 -12.27 7.73
CA ALA A 15 -10.46 -13.59 7.29
C ALA A 15 -9.74 -13.54 5.93
N VAL A 16 -10.30 -12.80 4.96
CA VAL A 16 -9.67 -12.64 3.64
C VAL A 16 -8.31 -11.94 3.77
N LEU A 17 -8.21 -10.88 4.56
CA LEU A 17 -6.95 -10.18 4.79
C LEU A 17 -5.87 -11.10 5.35
N TRP A 18 -6.19 -11.89 6.38
CA TRP A 18 -5.22 -12.80 7.00
C TRP A 18 -4.85 -13.98 6.10
N VAL A 19 -5.78 -14.51 5.29
CA VAL A 19 -5.49 -15.57 4.31
C VAL A 19 -4.53 -15.05 3.22
N LEU A 20 -4.80 -13.86 2.67
CA LEU A 20 -3.92 -13.26 1.66
C LEU A 20 -2.56 -12.91 2.23
N THR A 21 -2.51 -12.47 3.49
CA THR A 21 -1.25 -12.23 4.21
C THR A 21 -0.49 -13.53 4.41
N GLY A 22 -1.15 -14.61 4.83
CA GLY A 22 -0.55 -15.95 4.92
C GLY A 22 -0.01 -16.45 3.59
N LEU A 23 -0.72 -16.22 2.50
CA LEU A 23 -0.21 -16.54 1.16
C LEU A 23 1.03 -15.70 0.83
N ALA A 24 1.01 -14.40 1.12
CA ALA A 24 2.16 -13.52 0.93
C ALA A 24 3.36 -13.93 1.79
N THR A 25 3.13 -14.41 3.02
CA THR A 25 4.21 -14.90 3.90
C THR A 25 4.87 -16.14 3.32
N VAL A 26 4.09 -17.10 2.80
CA VAL A 26 4.60 -18.30 2.13
C VAL A 26 5.44 -17.93 0.91
N LEU A 27 4.96 -17.00 0.07
CA LEU A 27 5.71 -16.55 -1.11
C LEU A 27 7.01 -15.81 -0.72
N ALA A 28 6.96 -14.97 0.32
CA ALA A 28 8.14 -14.27 0.82
C ALA A 28 9.18 -15.25 1.39
N ILE A 29 8.75 -16.24 2.17
CA ILE A 29 9.62 -17.30 2.70
C ILE A 29 10.20 -18.12 1.55
N GLY A 30 9.38 -18.54 0.59
CA GLY A 30 9.83 -19.28 -0.59
C GLY A 30 10.93 -18.53 -1.34
N ARG A 31 10.77 -17.21 -1.53
CA ARG A 31 11.79 -16.35 -2.13
C ARG A 31 13.10 -16.36 -1.33
N VAL A 32 13.04 -16.17 -0.01
CA VAL A 32 14.23 -16.14 0.86
C VAL A 32 14.92 -17.52 0.87
N LEU A 33 14.16 -18.61 0.92
CA LEU A 33 14.70 -19.97 0.92
C LEU A 33 15.40 -20.32 -0.40
N ILE A 34 14.74 -20.10 -1.53
CA ILE A 34 15.31 -20.32 -2.87
C ILE A 34 16.63 -19.56 -2.97
N ARG A 35 16.64 -18.29 -2.55
CA ARG A 35 17.84 -17.46 -2.64
C ARG A 35 18.95 -17.89 -1.70
N SER A 36 18.62 -18.25 -0.46
CA SER A 36 19.59 -18.72 0.53
C SER A 36 20.31 -19.98 0.05
N ILE A 37 19.59 -20.85 -0.68
CA ILE A 37 20.13 -22.07 -1.27
C ILE A 37 20.99 -21.77 -2.51
N LEU A 38 20.53 -20.88 -3.41
CA LEU A 38 21.18 -20.61 -4.70
C LEU A 38 22.35 -19.62 -4.64
N ILE A 39 22.25 -18.54 -3.85
CA ILE A 39 23.18 -17.39 -3.95
C ILE A 39 24.19 -17.34 -2.78
N LYS A 40 23.88 -17.98 -1.63
CA LYS A 40 24.76 -18.10 -0.44
C LYS A 40 25.48 -16.81 0.02
N ARG A 41 24.95 -15.62 -0.31
CA ARG A 41 25.48 -14.32 0.12
C ARG A 41 24.37 -13.33 0.47
N PHE A 42 24.48 -12.73 1.65
CA PHE A 42 23.64 -11.61 2.11
C PHE A 42 23.81 -10.39 1.17
N HIS A 43 22.73 -9.99 0.51
CA HIS A 43 22.68 -8.78 -0.31
C HIS A 43 21.63 -7.79 0.21
N LEU A 44 21.78 -6.51 -0.13
CA LEU A 44 20.83 -5.43 0.20
C LEU A 44 19.37 -5.76 -0.17
N ASP A 45 19.20 -6.60 -1.17
CA ASP A 45 17.91 -7.10 -1.62
C ASP A 45 17.18 -7.96 -0.56
N ASP A 46 17.90 -8.78 0.22
CA ASP A 46 17.29 -9.54 1.32
C ASP A 46 16.80 -8.61 2.43
N LEU A 47 17.51 -7.50 2.67
CA LEU A 47 17.07 -6.45 3.60
C LEU A 47 15.78 -5.78 3.13
N PHE A 48 15.67 -5.43 1.84
CA PHE A 48 14.44 -4.84 1.29
C PHE A 48 13.27 -5.84 1.31
N SER A 49 13.52 -7.12 1.03
CA SER A 49 12.49 -8.16 1.09
C SER A 49 12.01 -8.41 2.53
N PHE A 50 12.92 -8.43 3.51
CA PHE A 50 12.58 -8.58 4.91
C PHE A 50 11.83 -7.34 5.43
N LEU A 51 12.31 -6.15 5.09
CA LEU A 51 11.65 -4.90 5.44
C LEU A 51 10.23 -4.85 4.85
N ALA A 52 10.04 -5.22 3.59
CA ALA A 52 8.73 -5.29 2.97
C ALA A 52 7.79 -6.24 3.72
N TYR A 53 8.29 -7.40 4.14
CA TYR A 53 7.51 -8.36 4.91
C TYR A 53 7.07 -7.77 6.27
N VAL A 54 7.99 -7.15 7.01
CA VAL A 54 7.68 -6.50 8.29
C VAL A 54 6.65 -5.39 8.12
N LEU A 55 6.79 -4.56 7.08
CA LEU A 55 5.84 -3.50 6.76
C LEU A 55 4.46 -4.05 6.39
N LEU A 56 4.40 -5.15 5.62
CA LEU A 56 3.15 -5.81 5.26
C LEU A 56 2.43 -6.35 6.51
N VAL A 57 3.15 -7.07 7.38
CA VAL A 57 2.59 -7.59 8.63
C VAL A 57 2.10 -6.45 9.53
N THR A 58 2.87 -5.38 9.64
CA THR A 58 2.48 -4.19 10.40
C THR A 58 1.20 -3.57 9.84
N THR A 59 1.09 -3.46 8.51
CA THR A 59 -0.11 -2.96 7.84
C THR A 59 -1.34 -3.80 8.17
N MET A 60 -1.18 -5.13 8.25
CA MET A 60 -2.29 -6.05 8.57
C MET A 60 -2.72 -5.98 10.03
N ILE A 61 -1.77 -5.79 10.95
CA ILE A 61 -2.08 -5.53 12.36
C ILE A 61 -2.86 -4.21 12.49
N LEU A 62 -2.41 -3.16 11.81
CA LEU A 62 -3.11 -1.86 11.78
C LEU A 62 -4.51 -1.97 11.19
N ALA A 63 -4.66 -2.73 10.08
CA ALA A 63 -5.96 -2.98 9.48
C ALA A 63 -6.90 -3.69 10.46
N THR A 64 -6.40 -4.68 11.20
CA THR A 64 -7.19 -5.40 12.23
C THR A 64 -7.69 -4.47 13.33
N ILE A 65 -6.87 -3.52 13.76
CA ILE A 65 -7.22 -2.54 14.81
C ILE A 65 -8.18 -1.46 14.28
N ALA A 66 -7.99 -1.02 13.04
CA ALA A 66 -8.79 0.03 12.43
C ALA A 66 -10.16 -0.46 11.91
N ASN A 67 -10.28 -1.77 11.62
CA ASN A 67 -11.48 -2.40 11.08
C ASN A 67 -12.77 -2.10 11.87
N PRO A 68 -12.84 -2.33 13.20
CA PRO A 68 -14.08 -2.07 13.94
C PRO A 68 -14.51 -0.60 13.85
N LEU A 69 -13.56 0.33 13.94
CA LEU A 69 -13.84 1.76 13.81
C LEU A 69 -14.35 2.12 12.40
N ASN A 70 -13.87 1.43 11.37
CA ASN A 70 -14.29 1.62 9.99
C ASN A 70 -15.74 1.17 9.78
N TYR A 71 -16.11 0.03 10.35
CA TYR A 71 -17.50 -0.48 10.34
C TYR A 71 -18.44 0.41 11.16
N GLU A 72 -18.01 0.91 12.32
CA GLU A 72 -18.81 1.85 13.12
C GLU A 72 -19.10 3.16 12.37
N VAL A 73 -18.06 3.79 11.81
CA VAL A 73 -18.22 5.04 11.03
C VAL A 73 -19.09 4.79 9.79
N SER A 74 -18.91 3.67 9.10
CA SER A 74 -19.72 3.31 7.94
C SER A 74 -21.20 3.10 8.30
N ALA A 75 -21.48 2.43 9.42
CA ALA A 75 -22.84 2.22 9.91
C ALA A 75 -23.54 3.53 10.26
N ILE A 76 -22.81 4.52 10.81
CA ILE A 76 -23.34 5.87 11.08
C ILE A 76 -23.63 6.60 9.77
N ILE A 77 -22.72 6.56 8.78
CA ILE A 77 -22.89 7.24 7.48
C ILE A 77 -24.09 6.69 6.70
N VAL A 78 -24.31 5.38 6.76
CA VAL A 78 -25.42 4.70 6.07
C VAL A 78 -26.75 4.83 6.83
N GLY A 79 -26.74 5.35 8.07
CA GLY A 79 -27.93 5.55 8.89
C GLY A 79 -28.41 4.29 9.62
N GLU A 80 -27.57 3.26 9.73
CA GLU A 80 -27.86 2.02 10.45
C GLU A 80 -27.61 2.17 11.96
N SER A 81 -26.76 3.13 12.36
CA SER A 81 -26.45 3.48 13.76
C SER A 81 -26.84 4.94 14.05
N PRO A 82 -27.35 5.27 15.25
CA PRO A 82 -27.69 6.65 15.61
C PRO A 82 -26.45 7.56 15.51
N MET A 83 -26.64 8.73 14.90
CA MET A 83 -25.57 9.71 14.78
C MET A 83 -25.20 10.24 16.17
N PRO A 84 -23.93 10.08 16.61
CA PRO A 84 -23.48 10.63 17.87
C PRO A 84 -23.36 12.16 17.77
N GLU A 85 -23.13 12.80 18.91
CA GLU A 85 -22.80 14.21 19.00
C GLU A 85 -21.71 14.59 17.98
N THR A 86 -21.90 15.70 17.26
CA THR A 86 -21.05 16.12 16.12
C THR A 86 -19.57 16.13 16.47
N SER A 87 -19.20 16.64 17.64
CA SER A 87 -17.82 16.64 18.16
C SER A 87 -17.20 15.23 18.26
N LYS A 88 -17.98 14.24 18.71
CA LYS A 88 -17.52 12.85 18.85
C LYS A 88 -17.41 12.16 17.50
N PHE A 89 -18.34 12.44 16.59
CA PHE A 89 -18.27 11.91 15.23
C PHE A 89 -17.03 12.41 14.49
N ASP A 90 -16.77 13.70 14.62
CA ASP A 90 -15.62 14.39 14.05
C ASP A 90 -14.28 13.76 14.51
N ASP A 91 -14.13 13.52 15.82
CA ASP A 91 -12.97 12.85 16.38
C ASP A 91 -12.81 11.41 15.88
N MET A 92 -13.91 10.68 15.72
CA MET A 92 -13.89 9.32 15.17
C MET A 92 -13.41 9.30 13.71
N VAL A 93 -13.91 10.21 12.88
CA VAL A 93 -13.52 10.34 11.47
C VAL A 93 -12.04 10.72 11.34
N ILE A 94 -11.57 11.70 12.14
CA ILE A 94 -10.16 12.11 12.13
C ILE A 94 -9.27 10.93 12.56
N ARG A 95 -9.64 10.22 13.63
CA ARG A 95 -8.89 9.05 14.12
C ARG A 95 -8.82 7.94 13.07
N LEU A 96 -9.95 7.61 12.45
CA LEU A 96 -10.02 6.62 11.38
C LEU A 96 -9.14 7.02 10.19
N ARG A 97 -9.14 8.31 9.82
CA ARG A 97 -8.27 8.82 8.76
C ARG A 97 -6.79 8.66 9.11
N LYS A 98 -6.36 8.92 10.35
CA LYS A 98 -4.96 8.70 10.76
C LYS A 98 -4.51 7.26 10.56
N TRP A 99 -5.37 6.31 10.96
CA TRP A 99 -5.09 4.89 10.76
C TRP A 99 -5.02 4.53 9.28
N ASN A 100 -5.96 5.02 8.46
CA ASN A 100 -5.95 4.76 7.02
C ASN A 100 -4.70 5.32 6.34
N VAL A 101 -4.32 6.56 6.63
CA VAL A 101 -3.13 7.20 6.04
C VAL A 101 -1.85 6.46 6.44
N ALA A 102 -1.72 6.08 7.72
CA ALA A 102 -0.60 5.27 8.18
C ALA A 102 -0.56 3.89 7.50
N GLY A 103 -1.72 3.22 7.40
CA GLY A 103 -1.84 1.92 6.73
C GLY A 103 -1.48 1.99 5.24
N GLN A 104 -1.99 2.99 4.52
CA GLN A 104 -1.70 3.22 3.10
C GLN A 104 -0.21 3.51 2.89
N MET A 105 0.42 4.35 3.71
CA MET A 105 1.86 4.59 3.61
C MET A 105 2.69 3.31 3.78
N LEU A 106 2.37 2.49 4.78
CA LEU A 106 3.09 1.25 5.02
C LEU A 106 2.86 0.24 3.89
N PHE A 107 1.63 0.16 3.38
CA PHE A 107 1.28 -0.68 2.23
C PHE A 107 2.07 -0.30 0.98
N TRP A 108 2.04 0.98 0.59
CA TRP A 108 2.79 1.47 -0.57
C TRP A 108 4.29 1.24 -0.39
N THR A 109 4.83 1.54 0.79
CA THR A 109 6.25 1.32 1.07
C THR A 109 6.62 -0.16 0.97
N ALA A 110 5.79 -1.06 1.48
CA ALA A 110 5.99 -2.50 1.34
C ALA A 110 6.01 -2.94 -0.14
N LEU A 111 5.04 -2.50 -0.95
CA LEU A 111 4.97 -2.82 -2.37
C LEU A 111 6.23 -2.38 -3.12
N TYR A 112 6.64 -1.13 -2.95
CA TYR A 112 7.81 -0.59 -3.64
C TYR A 112 9.12 -1.23 -3.16
N CYS A 113 9.23 -1.60 -1.88
CA CYS A 113 10.37 -2.40 -1.38
C CYS A 113 10.47 -3.78 -2.07
N VAL A 114 9.34 -4.47 -2.31
CA VAL A 114 9.34 -5.74 -3.06
C VAL A 114 9.79 -5.54 -4.50
N LYS A 115 9.33 -4.47 -5.18
CA LYS A 115 9.75 -4.14 -6.54
C LYS A 115 11.25 -3.87 -6.62
N LEU A 116 11.78 -3.05 -5.72
CA LEU A 116 13.21 -2.76 -5.64
C LEU A 116 14.01 -4.03 -5.37
N SER A 117 13.55 -4.89 -4.45
CA SER A 117 14.16 -6.20 -4.21
C SER A 117 14.21 -7.04 -5.50
N PHE A 118 13.13 -7.18 -6.27
CA PHE A 118 13.20 -7.90 -7.56
C PHE A 118 14.16 -7.25 -8.57
N MET A 119 14.18 -5.92 -8.61
CA MET A 119 15.02 -5.18 -9.52
C MET A 119 16.53 -5.35 -9.24
N PHE A 120 16.92 -5.40 -7.96
CA PHE A 120 18.29 -5.70 -7.56
C PHE A 120 18.66 -7.16 -7.86
N LEU A 121 17.73 -8.09 -7.66
CA LEU A 121 17.91 -9.50 -8.02
C LEU A 121 18.21 -9.65 -9.52
N TYR A 122 17.43 -9.01 -10.38
CA TYR A 122 17.66 -9.07 -11.84
C TYR A 122 19.01 -8.51 -12.23
N LYS A 123 19.46 -7.42 -11.60
CA LYS A 123 20.80 -6.87 -11.87
C LYS A 123 21.92 -7.83 -11.51
N TYR A 124 21.75 -8.58 -10.43
CA TYR A 124 22.74 -9.57 -10.00
C TYR A 124 22.79 -10.75 -10.97
N VAL A 125 21.63 -11.29 -11.37
CA VAL A 125 21.55 -12.47 -12.24
C VAL A 125 21.99 -12.18 -13.68
N LEU A 126 21.63 -11.02 -14.23
CA LEU A 126 21.88 -10.69 -15.65
C LEU A 126 23.26 -10.09 -15.94
N GLY A 127 24.04 -9.81 -14.89
CA GLY A 127 25.39 -9.25 -15.03
C GLY A 127 25.41 -7.77 -15.49
N SER A 128 26.61 -7.18 -15.48
CA SER A 128 26.80 -5.74 -15.70
C SER A 128 27.13 -5.39 -17.17
N HIS A 129 26.18 -5.57 -18.09
CA HIS A 129 26.33 -5.01 -19.44
C HIS A 129 26.06 -3.49 -19.43
N ARG A 130 26.86 -2.68 -20.14
CA ARG A 130 26.79 -1.20 -20.09
C ARG A 130 25.42 -0.63 -20.49
N THR A 131 24.78 -1.20 -21.51
CA THR A 131 23.44 -0.80 -21.95
C THR A 131 22.37 -1.19 -20.93
N PHE A 132 22.47 -2.40 -20.37
CA PHE A 132 21.57 -2.91 -19.34
C PHE A 132 21.63 -2.06 -18.06
N THR A 133 22.82 -1.59 -17.69
CA THR A 133 23.01 -0.72 -16.53
C THR A 133 22.26 0.62 -16.68
N ARG A 134 22.24 1.21 -17.89
CA ARG A 134 21.49 2.46 -18.14
C ARG A 134 19.98 2.26 -18.04
N ILE A 135 19.46 1.18 -18.64
CA ILE A 135 18.02 0.84 -18.56
C ILE A 135 17.63 0.55 -17.12
N TRP A 136 18.49 -0.14 -16.37
CA TRP A 136 18.31 -0.37 -14.94
C TRP A 136 18.22 0.94 -14.15
N TYR A 137 19.15 1.89 -14.33
CA TYR A 137 19.03 3.18 -13.65
C TYR A 137 17.76 3.96 -14.04
N ALA A 138 17.35 3.92 -15.31
CA ALA A 138 16.10 4.55 -15.75
C ALA A 138 14.87 3.91 -15.08
N ALA A 139 14.81 2.58 -15.01
CA ALA A 139 13.75 1.87 -14.31
C ALA A 139 13.74 2.17 -12.80
N LEU A 140 14.91 2.32 -12.18
CA LEU A 140 15.01 2.66 -10.74
C LEU A 140 14.42 4.03 -10.49
N VAL A 141 14.83 5.03 -11.29
CA VAL A 141 14.31 6.39 -11.18
C VAL A 141 12.81 6.40 -11.41
N TYR A 142 12.30 5.67 -12.42
CA TYR A 142 10.87 5.56 -12.67
C TYR A 142 10.11 5.00 -11.46
N ILE A 143 10.56 3.89 -10.89
CA ILE A 143 9.93 3.25 -9.72
C ILE A 143 9.92 4.21 -8.53
N VAL A 144 11.02 4.92 -8.26
CA VAL A 144 11.10 5.90 -7.16
C VAL A 144 10.17 7.10 -7.40
N CYS A 145 10.06 7.59 -8.65
CA CYS A 145 9.12 8.64 -9.01
C CYS A 145 7.67 8.18 -8.79
N CYS A 146 7.31 6.97 -9.22
CA CYS A 146 5.98 6.41 -9.00
C CYS A 146 5.65 6.29 -7.51
N TYR A 147 6.61 5.86 -6.68
CA TYR A 147 6.44 5.83 -5.22
C TYR A 147 6.13 7.22 -4.66
N GLY A 148 6.87 8.24 -5.10
CA GLY A 148 6.62 9.63 -4.72
C GLY A 148 5.21 10.09 -5.10
N ILE A 149 4.74 9.77 -6.30
CA ILE A 149 3.39 10.11 -6.77
C ILE A 149 2.33 9.43 -5.89
N CYS A 150 2.49 8.15 -5.58
CA CYS A 150 1.56 7.44 -4.69
C CYS A 150 1.53 8.04 -3.28
N LEU A 151 2.69 8.45 -2.73
CA LEU A 151 2.73 9.14 -1.45
C LEU A 151 2.02 10.50 -1.50
N ILE A 152 2.20 11.26 -2.59
CA ILE A 152 1.46 12.52 -2.78
C ILE A 152 -0.04 12.25 -2.84
N GLY A 153 -0.48 11.15 -3.46
CA GLY A 153 -1.88 10.71 -3.42
C GLY A 153 -2.39 10.48 -2.01
N VAL A 154 -1.63 9.73 -1.19
CA VAL A 154 -2.00 9.44 0.22
C VAL A 154 -2.12 10.71 1.06
N PHE A 155 -1.19 11.65 0.94
CA PHE A 155 -1.25 12.92 1.69
C PHE A 155 -2.21 13.96 1.07
N GLY A 156 -2.51 13.81 -0.22
CA GLY A 156 -3.34 14.70 -1.02
C GLY A 156 -4.83 14.37 -0.98
N GLN A 157 -5.26 13.34 -0.23
CA GLN A 157 -6.67 12.93 -0.13
C GLN A 157 -7.63 14.04 0.28
N CYS A 158 -7.15 15.06 0.99
CA CYS A 158 -7.93 16.26 1.37
C CYS A 158 -7.50 17.53 0.62
N GLY A 159 -6.86 17.39 -0.54
CA GLY A 159 -6.30 18.48 -1.33
C GLY A 159 -4.97 19.04 -0.80
N ASN A 160 -4.79 19.09 0.53
CA ASN A 160 -3.53 19.50 1.17
C ASN A 160 -3.26 18.66 2.43
N ALA A 161 -1.97 18.35 2.67
CA ALA A 161 -1.51 17.62 3.85
C ALA A 161 -1.87 18.33 5.18
N HIS A 162 -1.99 19.66 5.18
CA HIS A 162 -2.42 20.42 6.37
C HIS A 162 -3.87 20.10 6.76
N TYR A 163 -4.75 19.89 5.77
CA TYR A 163 -6.17 19.59 6.01
C TYR A 163 -6.43 18.12 6.33
N LEU A 164 -5.41 17.26 6.29
CA LEU A 164 -5.55 15.84 6.56
C LEU A 164 -6.04 15.57 8.00
N TRP A 165 -5.61 16.40 8.95
CA TRP A 165 -5.91 16.27 10.38
C TRP A 165 -7.10 17.10 10.84
N THR A 166 -7.73 17.82 9.93
CA THR A 166 -8.91 18.65 10.19
C THR A 166 -10.06 18.20 9.30
N ILE A 167 -11.29 18.40 9.76
CA ILE A 167 -12.46 18.10 8.93
C ILE A 167 -12.67 19.18 7.87
N GLN A 168 -12.23 20.39 8.19
CA GLN A 168 -12.30 21.54 7.30
C GLN A 168 -11.51 21.27 6.02
N GLY A 169 -12.18 21.42 4.87
CA GLY A 169 -11.63 21.18 3.54
C GLY A 169 -11.95 19.80 2.96
N CYS A 170 -12.03 18.76 3.78
CA CYS A 170 -12.17 17.39 3.29
C CYS A 170 -13.62 16.93 3.03
N SER A 171 -14.62 17.70 3.47
CA SER A 171 -16.05 17.47 3.17
C SER A 171 -16.52 18.08 1.85
N THR A 172 -15.63 18.66 1.06
CA THR A 172 -15.98 19.33 -0.19
C THR A 172 -16.20 18.31 -1.32
N SER A 173 -17.22 18.50 -2.15
CA SER A 173 -17.52 17.62 -3.31
C SER A 173 -16.36 17.49 -4.30
N TYR A 174 -15.56 18.54 -4.45
CA TYR A 174 -14.30 18.51 -5.22
C TYR A 174 -13.31 17.46 -4.71
N VAL A 175 -13.19 17.32 -3.38
CA VAL A 175 -12.24 16.41 -2.74
C VAL A 175 -12.64 14.96 -2.94
N ALA A 176 -13.94 14.64 -2.87
CA ALA A 176 -14.44 13.31 -3.18
C ALA A 176 -14.13 12.89 -4.63
N ALA A 177 -14.29 13.82 -5.58
CA ALA A 177 -13.93 13.57 -6.99
C ALA A 177 -12.40 13.45 -7.19
N LEU A 178 -11.61 14.18 -6.42
CA LEU A 178 -10.14 14.09 -6.44
C LEU A 178 -9.67 12.73 -5.91
N ASP A 179 -10.18 12.28 -4.77
CA ASP A 179 -9.81 11.01 -4.15
C ASP A 179 -10.06 9.82 -5.09
N GLN A 180 -11.24 9.78 -5.72
CA GLN A 180 -11.56 8.75 -6.72
C GLN A 180 -10.57 8.77 -7.90
N LYS A 181 -10.12 9.95 -8.36
CA LYS A 181 -9.14 10.07 -9.44
C LYS A 181 -7.74 9.62 -8.98
N LEU A 182 -7.34 9.95 -7.75
CA LEU A 182 -6.05 9.55 -7.18
C LEU A 182 -5.92 8.04 -7.13
N ILE A 183 -6.99 7.33 -6.75
CA ILE A 183 -7.02 5.85 -6.76
C ILE A 183 -6.69 5.29 -8.15
N TRP A 184 -7.30 5.82 -9.21
CA TRP A 184 -7.00 5.39 -10.58
C TRP A 184 -5.57 5.70 -11.02
N VAL A 185 -5.05 6.86 -10.62
CA VAL A 185 -3.68 7.27 -10.87
C VAL A 185 -2.69 6.31 -10.19
N ASP A 186 -2.95 5.98 -8.93
CA ASP A 186 -2.13 5.05 -8.16
C ASP A 186 -2.12 3.64 -8.76
N TYR A 187 -3.28 3.14 -9.19
CA TYR A 187 -3.36 1.86 -9.90
C TYR A 187 -2.57 1.88 -11.21
N PHE A 188 -2.67 2.95 -12.00
CA PHE A 188 -1.92 3.10 -13.24
C PHE A 188 -0.41 3.08 -13.00
N PHE A 189 0.08 3.83 -12.00
CA PHE A 189 1.50 3.86 -11.66
C PHE A 189 1.99 2.53 -11.08
N ASN A 190 1.14 1.83 -10.33
CA ASN A 190 1.45 0.50 -9.82
C ASN A 190 1.62 -0.50 -10.97
N VAL A 191 0.66 -0.58 -11.90
CA VAL A 191 0.73 -1.51 -13.04
C VAL A 191 1.87 -1.17 -13.98
N SER A 192 2.06 0.11 -14.30
CA SER A 192 3.15 0.52 -15.20
C SER A 192 4.54 0.27 -14.60
N SER A 193 4.73 0.46 -13.29
CA SER A 193 6.01 0.14 -12.64
C SER A 193 6.29 -1.36 -12.60
N ASP A 194 5.27 -2.22 -12.54
CA ASP A 194 5.45 -3.68 -12.67
C ASP A 194 5.87 -4.07 -14.10
N LEU A 195 5.27 -3.44 -15.12
CA LEU A 195 5.63 -3.68 -16.52
C LEU A 195 7.07 -3.22 -16.83
N VAL A 196 7.49 -2.07 -16.30
CA VAL A 196 8.87 -1.57 -16.45
C VAL A 196 9.87 -2.51 -15.77
N GLY A 197 9.53 -3.01 -14.58
CA GLY A 197 10.34 -4.03 -13.90
C GLY A 197 10.50 -5.30 -14.75
N LYS A 198 9.42 -5.78 -15.38
CA LYS A 198 9.43 -7.02 -16.17
C LYS A 198 10.11 -6.88 -17.54
N THR A 199 9.88 -5.76 -18.25
CA THR A 199 10.47 -5.49 -19.58
C THR A 199 11.99 -5.31 -19.52
N SER A 200 12.51 -4.75 -18.43
CA SER A 200 13.96 -4.71 -18.19
C SER A 200 14.60 -6.09 -18.05
N GLY A 201 13.83 -7.11 -17.65
CA GLY A 201 14.27 -8.51 -17.58
C GLY A 201 14.05 -9.34 -18.85
N LEU A 202 13.22 -8.86 -19.80
CA LEU A 202 12.81 -9.57 -21.02
C LEU A 202 13.48 -9.06 -22.30
N SER A 203 14.40 -8.09 -22.23
CA SER A 203 15.12 -7.59 -23.42
C SER A 203 16.24 -8.56 -23.90
N TYR A 204 15.98 -9.86 -23.81
CA TYR A 204 16.79 -10.96 -24.33
C TYR A 204 15.98 -11.73 -25.37
#